data_AF-A0A2E0IY57-F1
#
_entry.id   AF-A0A2E0IY57-F1
#
_cell.length_a   1.000
_cell.length_b   1.000
_cell.length_c   1.000
_cell.angle_alpha   90.00
_cell.angle_beta   90.00
_cell.angle_gamma   90.00
#
_symmetry.space_group_name_H-M   'P 1'
#
loop_
_entity.id
_entity.type
_entity.pdbx_description
1 polymer ?
#
loop_
_entity_poly.entity_id
_entity_poly.type
_entity_poly.pdbx_seq_one_letter_code
_entity_poly.pdbx_strand_id
1 'polypeptide(L)'
;MIKRATTIMALALAALTFGGMPGIATAQDGASADQQKAQQLMQEYRQKASKLQQIHKETIQSNPELAQQQQDFEEQVRSAVEDQGYDVEKGQQRVQEMAQQLQSGDLSDSERKAVMKDFQAERQQMVQARDAALQKPEIKSAGEELQQDTLAAMKKQDAQTDQLLKDMDKLRGELRANMPAGAMQGNNG
;
A
#
# COMPACT_ATOMS: atom_id res chain seq x y z
N MET A 1 -16.11 -28.60 15.33
CA MET A 1 -15.76 -27.22 15.73
C MET A 1 -14.57 -26.77 14.90
N ILE A 2 -14.80 -26.05 13.80
CA ILE A 2 -13.74 -25.60 12.90
C ILE A 2 -13.49 -24.12 13.21
N LYS A 3 -12.31 -23.84 13.77
CA LYS A 3 -11.89 -22.47 14.11
C LYS A 3 -11.54 -21.74 12.82
N ARG A 4 -12.16 -20.58 12.63
CA ARG A 4 -11.92 -19.62 11.53
C ARG A 4 -10.46 -19.17 11.59
N ALA A 5 -9.69 -19.47 10.54
CA ALA A 5 -8.36 -18.90 10.36
C ALA A 5 -8.51 -17.53 9.68
N THR A 6 -8.01 -16.54 10.39
CA THR A 6 -8.15 -15.11 10.14
C THR A 6 -7.37 -14.70 8.90
N THR A 7 -8.07 -14.09 7.96
CA THR A 7 -7.54 -13.36 6.81
C THR A 7 -6.59 -12.25 7.27
N ILE A 8 -5.30 -12.35 6.96
CA ILE A 8 -4.33 -11.23 7.04
C ILE A 8 -3.91 -10.98 5.58
N MET A 9 -4.69 -10.24 4.79
CA MET A 9 -4.72 -8.78 4.67
C MET A 9 -3.40 -8.18 4.16
N ALA A 10 -3.26 -8.26 2.83
CA ALA A 10 -2.63 -7.32 1.90
C ALA A 10 -1.74 -6.21 2.48
N LEU A 11 -0.43 -6.36 2.31
CA LEU A 11 0.51 -5.24 2.23
C LEU A 11 0.55 -4.72 0.78
N ALA A 12 -0.52 -4.03 0.36
CA ALA A 12 -0.49 -3.22 -0.84
C ALA A 12 0.23 -1.90 -0.50
N LEU A 13 1.51 -1.81 -0.84
CA LEU A 13 2.24 -0.54 -0.96
C LEU A 13 1.68 0.26 -2.14
N ALA A 14 0.53 0.89 -1.91
CA ALA A 14 -0.03 1.89 -2.82
C ALA A 14 -0.10 3.22 -2.05
N ALA A 15 0.91 4.07 -2.22
CA ALA A 15 0.85 5.48 -1.85
C ALA A 15 1.45 6.33 -2.97
N LEU A 16 0.81 6.25 -4.14
CA LEU A 16 0.81 7.30 -5.15
C LEU A 16 -0.50 8.08 -5.02
N THR A 17 -0.45 9.24 -4.36
CA THR A 17 -1.37 10.36 -4.60
C THR A 17 -0.58 11.66 -4.35
N PHE A 18 -0.26 12.39 -5.42
CA PHE A 18 -0.99 13.60 -5.87
C PHE A 18 -1.24 14.55 -4.69
N GLY A 19 -0.54 15.68 -4.59
CA GLY A 19 -0.71 16.82 -5.50
C GLY A 19 -1.64 17.83 -4.81
N GLY A 20 -1.09 18.97 -4.40
CA GLY A 20 -1.68 19.87 -3.39
C GLY A 20 -3.03 20.48 -3.74
N MET A 21 -3.80 20.77 -2.68
CA MET A 21 -4.80 21.83 -2.67
C MET A 21 -4.36 22.92 -1.69
N PRO A 22 -4.29 24.20 -2.09
CA PRO A 22 -4.13 25.31 -1.17
C PRO A 22 -5.49 25.69 -0.57
N GLY A 23 -5.51 25.91 0.74
CA GLY A 23 -6.56 26.71 1.40
C GLY A 23 -7.57 25.92 2.23
N ILE A 24 -7.21 25.64 3.48
CA ILE A 24 -8.18 25.69 4.58
C ILE A 24 -7.60 26.63 5.62
N ALA A 25 -8.34 27.72 5.88
CA ALA A 25 -8.05 28.71 6.88
C ALA A 25 -7.77 28.05 8.23
N THR A 26 -6.59 28.34 8.79
CA THR A 26 -6.24 27.96 10.16
C THR A 26 -7.08 28.77 11.13
N ALA A 27 -8.23 28.21 11.54
CA ALA A 27 -8.85 28.57 12.80
C ALA A 27 -7.91 28.09 13.93
N GLN A 28 -7.08 29.02 14.39
CA GLN A 28 -6.16 28.86 15.48
C GLN A 28 -6.94 29.01 16.79
N ASP A 29 -7.49 27.90 17.29
CA ASP A 29 -7.96 27.79 18.68
C ASP A 29 -7.73 26.36 19.17
N GLY A 30 -6.99 26.25 20.27
CA GLY A 30 -6.60 25.06 21.05
C GLY A 30 -6.84 23.69 20.41
N ALA A 31 -5.77 23.06 19.91
CA ALA A 31 -5.80 21.61 19.67
C ALA A 31 -6.27 20.91 20.95
N SER A 32 -7.38 20.19 20.87
CA SER A 32 -7.88 19.40 22.00
C SER A 32 -6.80 18.42 22.47
N ALA A 33 -6.83 18.04 23.75
CA ALA A 33 -5.88 17.07 24.30
C ALA A 33 -5.85 15.77 23.47
N ASP A 34 -6.99 15.37 22.91
CA ASP A 34 -7.12 14.22 22.02
C ASP A 34 -6.41 14.43 20.67
N GLN A 35 -6.45 15.64 20.11
CA GLN A 35 -5.75 15.97 18.87
C GLN A 35 -4.23 16.00 19.08
N GLN A 36 -3.76 16.50 20.22
CA GLN A 36 -2.33 16.47 20.57
C GLN A 36 -1.82 15.04 20.79
N LYS A 37 -2.61 14.20 21.48
CA LYS A 37 -2.30 12.78 21.67
C LYS A 37 -2.27 12.00 20.36
N ALA A 38 -3.24 12.22 19.48
CA ALA A 38 -3.25 11.61 18.15
C ALA A 38 -2.02 12.02 17.32
N GLN A 39 -1.59 13.28 17.40
CA GLN A 39 -0.37 13.74 16.74
C GLN A 39 0.88 13.05 17.27
N GLN A 40 1.01 12.87 18.59
CA GLN A 40 2.13 12.15 19.20
C GLN A 40 2.17 10.68 18.76
N LEU A 41 1.03 9.99 18.83
CA LEU A 41 0.93 8.60 18.37
C LEU A 41 1.29 8.46 16.88
N MET A 42 0.90 9.41 16.05
CA MET A 42 1.27 9.45 14.63
C MET A 42 2.77 9.66 14.42
N GLN A 43 3.42 10.52 15.23
CA GLN A 43 4.86 10.71 15.18
C GLN A 43 5.61 9.43 15.57
N GLU A 44 5.21 8.79 16.67
CA GLU A 44 5.80 7.52 17.11
C GLU A 44 5.62 6.42 16.06
N TYR A 45 4.42 6.30 15.47
CA TYR A 45 4.14 5.36 14.40
C TYR A 45 5.07 5.57 13.20
N ARG A 46 5.26 6.82 12.75
CA ARG A 46 6.16 7.14 11.63
C ARG A 46 7.62 6.79 11.93
N GLN A 47 8.09 7.08 13.15
CA GLN A 47 9.45 6.75 13.55
C GLN A 47 9.69 5.23 13.55
N LYS A 48 8.79 4.46 14.16
CA LYS A 48 8.91 3.00 14.20
C LYS A 48 8.72 2.35 12.83
N ALA A 49 7.80 2.86 12.01
CA ALA A 49 7.63 2.42 10.62
C ALA A 49 8.90 2.65 9.80
N SER A 50 9.54 3.82 9.94
CA SER A 50 10.81 4.12 9.27
C SER A 50 11.92 3.15 9.69
N LYS A 51 12.03 2.85 10.99
CA LYS A 51 13.02 1.89 11.50
C LYS A 51 12.77 0.48 10.97
N LEU A 52 11.52 0.02 10.96
CA LEU A 52 11.15 -1.28 10.36
C LEU A 52 11.46 -1.34 8.87
N GLN A 53 11.19 -0.26 8.12
CA GLN A 53 11.52 -0.16 6.70
C GLN A 53 13.04 -0.24 6.48
N GLN A 54 13.83 0.41 7.33
CA GLN A 54 15.28 0.31 7.27
C GLN A 54 15.75 -1.13 7.52
N ILE A 55 15.26 -1.78 8.57
CA ILE A 55 15.58 -3.19 8.86
C ILE A 55 15.21 -4.08 7.68
N HIS A 56 14.01 -3.89 7.11
CA HIS A 56 13.57 -4.63 5.94
C HIS A 56 14.54 -4.45 4.77
N LYS A 57 14.91 -3.22 4.43
CA LYS A 57 15.87 -2.93 3.35
C LYS A 57 17.22 -3.61 3.60
N GLU A 58 17.77 -3.49 4.80
CA GLU A 58 19.04 -4.13 5.18
C GLU A 58 18.93 -5.66 5.10
N THR A 59 17.78 -6.23 5.49
CA THR A 59 17.50 -7.66 5.41
C THR A 59 17.49 -8.15 3.97
N ILE A 60 16.83 -7.43 3.04
CA ILE A 60 16.82 -7.82 1.62
C ILE A 60 18.22 -7.71 1.03
N GLN A 61 18.97 -6.66 1.39
CA GLN A 61 20.34 -6.46 0.90
C GLN A 61 21.31 -7.53 1.40
N SER A 62 21.12 -8.03 2.62
CA SER A 62 21.97 -9.07 3.22
C SER A 62 21.51 -10.50 2.92
N ASN A 63 20.33 -10.68 2.32
CA ASN A 63 19.73 -11.98 2.07
C ASN A 63 19.36 -12.16 0.58
N PRO A 64 20.29 -12.65 -0.27
CA PRO A 64 20.06 -12.79 -1.71
C PRO A 64 18.98 -13.82 -2.04
N GLU A 65 18.79 -14.85 -1.21
CA GLU A 65 17.71 -15.83 -1.40
C GLU A 65 16.34 -15.15 -1.26
N LEU A 66 16.20 -14.27 -0.26
CA LEU A 66 14.98 -13.50 -0.06
C LEU A 66 14.73 -12.50 -1.20
N ALA A 67 15.79 -11.89 -1.74
CA ALA A 67 15.67 -11.04 -2.92
C ALA A 67 15.19 -11.83 -4.15
N GLN A 68 15.69 -13.05 -4.35
CA GLN A 68 15.22 -13.93 -5.42
C GLN A 68 13.75 -14.33 -5.20
N GLN A 69 13.37 -14.69 -3.99
CA GLN A 69 11.98 -15.04 -3.66
C GLN A 69 11.01 -13.88 -3.93
N GLN A 70 11.43 -12.63 -3.73
CA GLN A 70 10.64 -11.45 -4.11
C GLN A 70 10.45 -11.34 -5.61
N GLN A 71 11.53 -11.53 -6.38
CA GLN A 71 11.45 -11.50 -7.85
C GLN A 71 10.55 -12.61 -8.38
N ASP A 72 10.73 -13.84 -7.89
CA ASP A 72 9.91 -14.99 -8.30
C ASP A 72 8.42 -14.75 -8.00
N PHE A 73 8.11 -14.17 -6.83
CA PHE A 73 6.75 -13.81 -6.48
C PHE A 73 6.17 -12.72 -7.39
N GLU A 74 6.93 -11.66 -7.69
CA GLU A 74 6.52 -10.60 -8.62
C GLU A 74 6.24 -11.14 -10.03
N GLU A 75 7.07 -12.06 -10.53
CA GLU A 75 6.88 -12.72 -11.82
C GLU A 75 5.65 -13.62 -11.83
N GLN A 76 5.43 -14.40 -10.77
CA GLN A 76 4.23 -15.22 -10.63
C GLN A 76 2.96 -14.38 -10.62
N VAL A 77 2.94 -13.27 -9.88
CA VAL A 77 1.80 -12.35 -9.85
C VAL A 77 1.57 -11.74 -11.22
N ARG A 78 2.63 -11.28 -11.91
CA ARG A 78 2.54 -10.71 -13.26
C ARG A 78 1.92 -11.72 -14.24
N SER A 79 2.46 -12.93 -14.30
CA SER A 79 1.95 -13.99 -15.16
C SER A 79 0.49 -14.32 -14.82
N ALA A 80 0.14 -14.39 -13.54
CA ALA A 80 -1.23 -14.64 -13.12
C ALA A 80 -2.20 -13.50 -13.53
N VAL A 81 -1.73 -12.24 -13.58
CA VAL A 81 -2.50 -11.09 -14.08
C VAL A 81 -2.70 -11.16 -15.60
N GLU A 82 -1.65 -11.53 -16.33
CA GLU A 82 -1.73 -11.73 -17.79
C GLU A 82 -2.70 -12.87 -18.14
N ASP A 83 -2.73 -13.94 -17.35
CA ASP A 83 -3.73 -15.00 -17.47
C ASP A 83 -5.18 -14.51 -17.24
N GLN A 84 -5.38 -13.43 -16.48
CA GLN A 84 -6.70 -12.79 -16.33
C GLN A 84 -7.07 -11.91 -17.53
N GLY A 85 -6.24 -11.89 -18.58
CA GLY A 85 -6.47 -11.11 -19.80
C GLY A 85 -6.03 -9.66 -19.71
N TYR A 86 -5.23 -9.29 -18.69
CA TYR A 86 -4.66 -7.95 -18.58
C TYR A 86 -3.17 -7.96 -18.94
N ASP A 87 -2.83 -7.29 -20.04
CA ASP A 87 -1.45 -7.09 -20.47
C ASP A 87 -0.80 -5.99 -19.63
N VAL A 88 0.11 -6.39 -18.73
CA VAL A 88 0.74 -5.48 -17.74
C VAL A 88 1.62 -4.43 -18.42
N GLU A 89 2.39 -4.82 -19.44
CA GLU A 89 3.31 -3.93 -20.13
C GLU A 89 2.56 -2.90 -20.96
N LYS A 90 1.59 -3.34 -21.77
CA LYS A 90 0.75 -2.40 -22.52
C LYS A 90 -0.11 -1.54 -21.61
N GLY A 91 -0.58 -2.08 -20.49
CA GLY A 91 -1.32 -1.33 -19.47
C GLY A 91 -0.49 -0.16 -18.92
N GLN A 92 0.77 -0.43 -18.58
CA GLN A 92 1.68 0.60 -18.12
C GLN A 92 1.91 1.69 -19.19
N GLN A 93 2.08 1.30 -20.46
CA GLN A 93 2.21 2.25 -21.57
C GLN A 93 0.98 3.14 -21.71
N ARG A 94 -0.23 2.57 -21.73
CA ARG A 94 -1.49 3.33 -21.80
C ARG A 94 -1.61 4.35 -20.66
N VAL A 95 -1.28 3.94 -19.43
CA VAL A 95 -1.30 4.82 -18.26
C VAL A 95 -0.30 5.97 -18.40
N GLN A 96 0.91 5.71 -18.89
CA GLN A 96 1.93 6.74 -19.12
C GLN A 96 1.50 7.74 -20.21
N GLU A 97 0.96 7.26 -21.32
CA GLU A 97 0.46 8.10 -22.40
C GLU A 97 -0.68 9.01 -21.92
N MET A 98 -1.66 8.46 -21.20
CA MET A 98 -2.75 9.26 -20.63
C MET A 98 -2.22 10.30 -19.63
N ALA A 99 -1.25 9.95 -18.78
CA ALA A 99 -0.65 10.90 -17.85
C ALA A 99 0.07 12.04 -18.58
N GLN A 100 0.81 11.74 -19.65
CA GLN A 100 1.47 12.76 -20.48
C GLN A 100 0.45 13.68 -21.16
N GLN A 101 -0.63 13.13 -21.73
CA GLN A 101 -1.71 13.92 -22.33
C GLN A 101 -2.33 14.87 -21.31
N LEU A 102 -2.62 14.39 -20.10
CA LEU A 102 -3.22 15.21 -19.04
C LEU A 102 -2.30 16.32 -18.53
N GLN A 103 -0.98 16.07 -18.53
CA GLN A 103 0.05 17.02 -18.11
C GLN A 103 0.41 18.06 -19.18
N SER A 104 0.27 17.71 -20.47
CA SER A 104 0.62 18.59 -21.59
C SER A 104 -0.08 19.96 -21.53
N GLY A 105 -1.31 20.00 -21.01
CA GLY A 105 -2.12 21.22 -20.99
C GLY A 105 -2.84 21.52 -22.31
N ASP A 106 -2.59 20.72 -23.35
CA ASP A 106 -3.08 20.95 -24.72
C ASP A 106 -4.51 20.42 -24.96
N LEU A 107 -5.07 19.70 -23.98
CA LEU A 107 -6.41 19.13 -24.07
C LEU A 107 -7.49 20.16 -23.77
N SER A 108 -8.52 20.21 -24.60
CA SER A 108 -9.79 20.85 -24.24
C SER A 108 -10.43 20.19 -23.02
N ASP A 109 -11.39 20.87 -22.38
CA ASP A 109 -12.11 20.31 -21.24
C ASP A 109 -12.82 18.99 -21.56
N SER A 110 -13.36 18.83 -22.78
CA SER A 110 -13.99 17.58 -23.23
C SER A 110 -12.98 16.46 -23.39
N GLU A 111 -11.82 16.73 -23.99
CA GLU A 111 -10.76 15.73 -24.18
C GLU A 111 -10.14 15.34 -22.85
N ARG A 112 -9.89 16.30 -21.97
CA ARG A 112 -9.42 16.04 -20.59
C ARG A 112 -10.37 15.12 -19.85
N LYS A 113 -11.69 15.33 -19.96
CA LYS A 113 -12.70 14.44 -19.36
C LYS A 113 -12.68 13.04 -19.97
N ALA A 114 -12.49 12.92 -21.28
CA ALA A 114 -12.40 11.62 -21.95
C ALA A 114 -11.16 10.85 -21.48
N VAL A 115 -9.98 11.48 -21.49
CA VAL A 115 -8.73 10.86 -21.02
C VAL A 115 -8.83 10.45 -19.54
N MET A 116 -9.46 11.27 -18.70
CA MET A 116 -9.71 10.91 -17.29
C MET A 116 -10.63 9.69 -17.15
N LYS A 117 -11.65 9.56 -18.00
CA LYS A 117 -12.55 8.40 -18.01
C LYS A 117 -11.79 7.13 -18.42
N ASP A 118 -10.97 7.22 -19.46
CA ASP A 118 -10.18 6.08 -19.95
C ASP A 118 -9.15 5.66 -18.91
N PHE A 119 -8.53 6.62 -18.22
CA PHE A 119 -7.61 6.35 -17.10
C PHE A 119 -8.30 5.60 -15.96
N GLN A 120 -9.52 5.99 -15.60
CA GLN A 120 -10.29 5.31 -14.57
C GLN A 120 -10.66 3.88 -14.99
N ALA A 121 -11.06 3.68 -16.24
CA ALA A 121 -11.40 2.37 -16.79
C ALA A 121 -10.18 1.44 -16.81
N GLU A 122 -9.04 1.92 -17.28
CA GLU A 122 -7.76 1.20 -17.28
C GLU A 122 -7.37 0.76 -15.85
N ARG A 123 -7.45 1.70 -14.89
CA ARG A 123 -7.18 1.39 -13.48
C ARG A 123 -8.13 0.33 -12.93
N GLN A 124 -9.41 0.38 -13.29
CA GLN A 124 -10.39 -0.60 -12.84
C GLN A 124 -10.06 -2.01 -13.38
N GLN A 125 -9.74 -2.11 -14.68
CA GLN A 125 -9.35 -3.39 -15.30
C GLN A 125 -8.10 -3.98 -14.64
N MET A 126 -7.06 -3.17 -14.46
CA MET A 126 -5.84 -3.58 -13.77
C MET A 126 -6.11 -4.11 -12.36
N VAL A 127 -6.92 -3.39 -11.57
CA VAL A 127 -7.25 -3.79 -10.20
C VAL A 127 -8.03 -5.10 -10.19
N GLN A 128 -9.02 -5.27 -11.07
CA GLN A 128 -9.79 -6.52 -11.16
C GLN A 128 -8.90 -7.71 -11.50
N ALA A 129 -8.03 -7.57 -12.51
CA ALA A 129 -7.11 -8.62 -12.91
C ALA A 129 -6.12 -8.98 -11.79
N ARG A 130 -5.55 -7.97 -11.13
CA ARG A 130 -4.67 -8.16 -9.97
C ARG A 130 -5.37 -8.85 -8.81
N ASP A 131 -6.57 -8.40 -8.45
CA ASP A 131 -7.30 -8.96 -7.31
C ASP A 131 -7.70 -10.43 -7.60
N ALA A 132 -8.05 -10.77 -8.84
CA ALA A 132 -8.29 -12.15 -9.25
C ALA A 132 -7.00 -13.00 -9.25
N ALA A 133 -5.87 -12.46 -9.73
CA ALA A 133 -4.57 -13.12 -9.69
C ALA A 133 -4.13 -13.42 -8.25
N LEU A 134 -4.24 -12.45 -7.34
CA LEU A 134 -3.93 -12.61 -5.92
C LEU A 134 -4.89 -13.57 -5.19
N GLN A 135 -6.03 -13.90 -5.79
CA GLN A 135 -6.95 -14.89 -5.24
C GLN A 135 -6.55 -16.33 -5.57
N LYS A 136 -5.68 -16.54 -6.57
CA LYS A 136 -5.20 -17.88 -6.94
C LYS A 136 -4.46 -18.55 -5.76
N PRO A 137 -4.73 -19.83 -5.44
CA PRO A 137 -4.14 -20.51 -4.28
C PRO A 137 -2.61 -20.49 -4.25
N GLU A 138 -1.97 -20.71 -5.41
CA GLU A 138 -0.53 -20.71 -5.57
C GLU A 138 0.10 -19.35 -5.24
N ILE A 139 -0.53 -18.26 -5.71
CA ILE A 139 -0.08 -16.90 -5.42
C ILE A 139 -0.24 -16.56 -3.94
N LYS A 140 -1.35 -16.98 -3.32
CA LYS A 140 -1.54 -16.81 -1.87
C LYS A 140 -0.47 -17.54 -1.08
N SER A 141 -0.20 -18.80 -1.42
CA SER A 141 0.80 -19.62 -0.74
C SER A 141 2.20 -18.99 -0.86
N ALA A 142 2.59 -18.60 -2.07
CA ALA A 142 3.88 -17.95 -2.30
C ALA A 142 4.01 -16.62 -1.56
N GLY A 143 2.93 -15.83 -1.50
CA GLY A 143 2.91 -14.58 -0.74
C GLY A 143 3.00 -14.79 0.77
N GLU A 144 2.33 -15.81 1.31
CA GLU A 144 2.41 -16.18 2.73
C GLU A 144 3.81 -16.67 3.11
N GLU A 145 4.44 -17.47 2.24
CA GLU A 145 5.81 -17.96 2.42
C GLU A 145 6.81 -16.80 2.41
N LEU A 146 6.77 -15.96 1.38
CA LEU A 146 7.63 -14.77 1.28
C LEU A 146 7.48 -13.84 2.50
N GLN A 147 6.26 -13.64 2.99
CA GLN A 147 6.02 -12.84 4.20
C GLN A 147 6.66 -13.48 5.45
N GLN A 148 6.52 -14.79 5.62
CA GLN A 148 7.08 -15.51 6.76
C GLN A 148 8.61 -15.47 6.73
N ASP A 149 9.21 -15.71 5.57
CA ASP A 149 10.66 -15.72 5.39
C ASP A 149 11.25 -14.33 5.57
N THR A 150 10.58 -13.30 5.03
CA THR A 150 10.96 -11.90 5.25
C THR A 150 10.96 -11.58 6.75
N LEU A 151 9.89 -11.95 7.46
CA LEU A 151 9.77 -11.67 8.88
C LEU A 151 10.83 -12.43 9.70
N ALA A 152 11.06 -13.70 9.40
CA ALA A 152 12.10 -14.49 10.05
C ALA A 152 13.49 -13.90 9.82
N ALA A 153 13.78 -13.48 8.59
CA ALA A 153 15.04 -12.85 8.23
C ALA A 153 15.22 -11.49 8.94
N MET A 154 14.19 -10.66 9.01
CA MET A 154 14.24 -9.37 9.74
C MET A 154 14.54 -9.57 11.23
N LYS A 155 13.91 -10.55 11.88
CA LYS A 155 14.18 -10.87 13.30
C LYS A 155 15.60 -11.36 13.53
N LYS A 156 16.17 -12.08 12.56
CA LYS A 156 17.56 -12.53 12.59
C LYS A 156 18.54 -11.37 12.35
N GLN A 157 18.17 -10.43 11.48
CA GLN A 157 18.98 -9.25 11.12
C GLN A 157 19.04 -8.23 12.28
N ASP A 158 17.91 -7.95 12.92
CA ASP A 158 17.82 -6.96 14.00
C ASP A 158 16.95 -7.48 15.16
N ALA A 159 17.55 -7.59 16.34
CA ALA A 159 16.90 -8.11 17.55
C ALA A 159 15.75 -7.22 18.06
N GLN A 160 15.68 -5.95 17.65
CA GLN A 160 14.59 -5.03 18.00
C GLN A 160 13.35 -5.25 17.13
N THR A 161 13.45 -6.01 16.03
CA THR A 161 12.34 -6.23 15.09
C THR A 161 11.08 -6.72 15.79
N ASP A 162 11.19 -7.72 16.67
CA ASP A 162 10.04 -8.26 17.41
C ASP A 162 9.36 -7.21 18.29
N GLN A 163 10.15 -6.35 18.95
CA GLN A 163 9.59 -5.29 19.78
C GLN A 163 8.94 -4.20 18.93
N LEU A 164 9.58 -3.81 17.83
CA LEU A 164 9.04 -2.80 16.91
C LEU A 164 7.69 -3.24 16.32
N LEU A 165 7.54 -4.50 15.94
CA LEU A 165 6.28 -5.03 15.43
C LEU A 165 5.17 -4.99 16.48
N LYS A 166 5.46 -5.41 17.72
CA LYS A 166 4.51 -5.32 18.84
C LYS A 166 4.10 -3.87 19.13
N ASP A 167 5.06 -2.96 19.12
CA ASP A 167 4.81 -1.54 19.34
C ASP A 167 3.93 -0.95 18.23
N MET A 168 4.16 -1.36 16.97
CA MET A 168 3.36 -0.92 15.83
C MET A 168 1.90 -1.41 15.92
N ASP A 169 1.68 -2.65 16.33
CA ASP A 169 0.34 -3.19 16.54
C ASP A 169 -0.40 -2.43 17.65
N LYS A 170 0.30 -2.14 18.75
CA LYS A 170 -0.24 -1.33 19.85
C LYS A 170 -0.59 0.08 19.39
N LEU A 171 0.33 0.78 18.71
CA LEU A 171 0.11 2.13 18.19
C LEU A 171 -1.06 2.19 17.21
N ARG A 172 -1.21 1.18 16.35
CA ARG A 172 -2.37 1.09 15.43
C ARG A 172 -3.68 0.95 16.20
N GLY A 173 -3.70 0.15 17.26
CA GLY A 173 -4.85 0.03 18.17
C GLY A 173 -5.21 1.34 18.84
N GLU A 174 -4.21 2.05 19.38
CA GLU A 174 -4.39 3.35 20.02
C GLU A 174 -4.84 4.42 19.01
N LEU A 175 -4.24 4.50 17.83
CA LEU A 175 -4.65 5.43 16.78
C LEU A 175 -6.12 5.20 16.36
N ARG A 176 -6.55 3.94 16.22
CA ARG A 176 -7.95 3.60 15.93
C ARG A 176 -8.88 4.04 17.04
N ALA A 177 -8.49 3.90 18.31
CA ALA A 177 -9.30 4.28 19.46
C ALA A 177 -9.39 5.81 19.65
N ASN A 178 -8.36 6.56 19.26
CA ASN A 178 -8.31 8.01 19.42
C ASN A 178 -8.74 8.77 18.15
N MET A 179 -9.00 8.10 17.02
CA MET A 179 -9.60 8.74 15.85
C MET A 179 -11.14 8.77 15.96
N PRO A 180 -11.78 9.94 15.82
CA PRO A 180 -13.23 10.03 15.81
C PRO A 180 -13.80 9.26 14.62
N ALA A 181 -14.90 8.53 14.83
CA ALA A 181 -15.53 7.65 13.84
C ALA A 181 -15.86 8.33 12.48
N GLY A 182 -15.95 9.66 12.44
CA GLY A 182 -16.15 10.44 11.21
C GLY A 182 -14.92 10.57 10.29
N ALA A 183 -13.70 10.24 10.76
CA ALA A 183 -12.48 10.34 9.94
C ALA A 183 -12.20 9.08 9.08
N MET A 184 -12.88 7.97 9.33
CA MET A 184 -12.76 6.74 8.52
C MET A 184 -13.83 6.63 7.43
N GLN A 185 -14.82 7.52 7.41
CA GLN A 185 -15.97 7.50 6.50
C GLN A 185 -15.85 8.59 5.42
N GLY A 186 -14.66 8.71 4.82
CA GLY A 186 -14.34 9.73 3.80
C GLY A 186 -13.81 9.17 2.48
N ASN A 187 -14.01 7.88 2.18
CA ASN A 187 -13.54 7.27 0.92
C ASN A 187 -14.55 6.31 0.27
N ASN A 188 -15.84 6.53 0.49
CA ASN A 188 -16.91 5.91 -0.29
C ASN A 188 -17.81 7.03 -0.82
N GLY A 189 -17.35 7.68 -1.87
CA GLY A 189 -18.08 8.66 -2.68
C GLY A 189 -17.57 8.57 -4.10
#